data_AF-A0A6H0KWL7-F1
#
_entry.id   AF-A0A6H0KWL7-F1
#
_cell.length_a   1.000
_cell.length_b   1.000
_cell.length_c   1.000
_cell.angle_alpha   90.00
_cell.angle_beta   90.00
_cell.angle_gamma   90.00
#
_symmetry.space_group_name_H-M   'P 1'
#
loop_
_entity.id
_entity.type
_entity.pdbx_description
1 polymer ?
#
loop_
_entity_poly.entity_id
_entity_poly.type
_entity_poly.pdbx_seq_one_letter_code
_entity_poly.pdbx_strand_id
1 'polypeptide(L)'
;MKKSTKLIVALLVVVAALAVTYRLMHRVPSSDMEANAQMQQIITDAGCLRCHTSTPDLPFYASMPVAGKIVMEDVSNAYRAFDMTQMEKDLKEGRPLNPVDLAKVEKVILDGKMPQAKYYLVHWGASFNDAKKEVALSWVKNHRMGLYTDVAVAPDFINEPVRPIADSIAVDVRKVVLGDLLYHDTRLSADNTVSCASCHGLDTGGVDNKQYSEGVGGQFGGVNAPTVYNAAYNFVQFWDGRAGTLAEQAAGPPLNPVEMACESFNQIIDKLAEDKNFVLAFNEVYPDGLSEKNITNAIEEFEKTLLTPNSRFDRYLKGQKDAISTDELAGYELFKKYDCATCHVGEILGGQSYELIGVKGDYFAERQAEMTEEDNGRFKQTQAERDRHRFKVPGLRNIELTAPYFHDGSMATMDDAVRAMAKYQLGIDLPQPEVDKIVGFLRTLTGEYKGKLLTNKNMI
;
A
#
# COMPACT_ATOMS: atom_id res chain seq x y z
N MET A 1 28.51 34.49 49.32
CA MET A 1 27.68 34.95 48.18
C MET A 1 26.30 35.33 48.66
N LYS A 2 25.80 36.52 48.28
CA LYS A 2 24.40 36.92 48.52
C LYS A 2 23.46 35.95 47.78
N LYS A 3 22.25 35.73 48.30
CA LYS A 3 21.23 34.84 47.72
C LYS A 3 20.95 35.17 46.24
N SER A 4 21.01 36.47 45.89
CA SER A 4 20.92 36.98 44.52
C SER A 4 22.06 36.51 43.61
N THR A 5 23.31 36.46 44.09
CA THR A 5 24.46 35.98 43.30
C THR A 5 24.35 34.47 43.02
N LYS A 6 23.83 33.67 43.97
CA LYS A 6 23.58 32.23 43.75
C LYS A 6 22.49 32.00 42.69
N LEU A 7 21.42 32.82 42.72
CA LEU A 7 20.35 32.76 41.72
C LEU A 7 20.85 33.16 40.33
N ILE A 8 21.66 34.21 40.22
CA ILE A 8 22.23 34.64 38.93
C ILE A 8 23.17 33.58 38.36
N VAL A 9 24.07 33.01 39.19
CA VAL A 9 24.98 31.94 38.73
C VAL A 9 24.21 30.69 38.32
N ALA A 10 23.20 30.28 39.10
CA ALA A 10 22.34 29.15 38.74
C ALA A 10 21.60 29.39 37.41
N LEU A 11 21.05 30.59 37.21
CA LEU A 11 20.39 30.97 35.97
C LEU A 11 21.37 30.93 34.78
N LEU A 12 22.57 31.48 34.93
CA LEU A 12 23.60 31.47 33.88
C LEU A 12 24.03 30.04 33.52
N VAL A 13 24.15 29.15 34.49
CA VAL A 13 24.45 27.72 34.24
C VAL A 13 23.32 27.06 33.45
N VAL A 14 22.05 27.33 33.80
CA VAL A 14 20.90 26.83 33.04
C VAL A 14 20.91 27.38 31.62
N VAL A 15 21.08 28.69 31.43
CA VAL A 15 21.11 29.30 30.09
C VAL A 15 22.26 28.76 29.25
N ALA A 16 23.45 28.59 29.83
CA ALA A 16 24.60 28.01 29.12
C ALA A 16 24.34 26.55 28.73
N ALA A 17 23.77 25.74 29.63
CA ALA A 17 23.39 24.36 29.32
C ALA A 17 22.35 24.30 28.20
N LEU A 18 21.34 25.17 28.22
CA LEU A 18 20.32 25.26 27.17
C LEU A 18 20.90 25.70 25.83
N ALA A 19 21.81 26.67 25.82
CA ALA A 19 22.47 27.11 24.60
C ALA A 19 23.36 26.01 23.99
N VAL A 20 24.06 25.24 24.83
CA VAL A 20 24.85 24.08 24.38
C VAL A 20 23.94 23.00 23.81
N THR A 21 22.88 22.62 24.51
CA THR A 21 21.91 21.62 24.03
C THR A 21 21.27 22.06 22.72
N TYR A 22 20.79 23.31 22.64
CA TYR A 22 20.26 23.89 21.42
C TYR A 22 21.25 23.75 20.26
N ARG A 23 22.51 24.18 20.47
CA ARG A 23 23.55 24.10 19.44
C ARG A 23 23.87 22.67 19.04
N LEU A 24 23.89 21.71 19.96
CA LEU A 24 24.14 20.31 19.66
C LEU A 24 23.01 19.71 18.82
N MET A 25 21.76 19.97 19.19
CA MET A 25 20.60 19.40 18.50
C MET A 25 20.33 20.04 17.14
N HIS A 26 20.78 21.27 16.91
CA HIS A 26 20.68 21.93 15.61
C HIS A 26 21.81 21.58 14.64
N ARG A 27 22.81 20.78 15.06
CA ARG A 27 23.84 20.30 14.15
C ARG A 27 23.26 19.31 13.15
N VAL A 28 23.67 19.47 11.90
CA VAL A 28 23.49 18.45 10.87
C VAL A 28 24.36 17.24 11.23
N PRO A 29 23.90 16.00 11.00
CA PRO A 29 24.76 14.82 11.11
C PRO A 29 26.06 14.96 10.31
N SER A 30 27.12 14.27 10.74
CA SER A 30 28.40 14.32 10.01
C SER A 30 28.23 13.70 8.62
N SER A 31 28.83 14.34 7.60
CA SER A 31 28.88 13.78 6.24
C SER A 31 29.68 12.48 6.15
N ASP A 32 30.54 12.21 7.14
CA ASP A 32 31.33 10.98 7.22
C ASP A 32 30.52 9.77 7.71
N MET A 33 29.31 10.00 8.24
CA MET A 33 28.41 8.91 8.65
C MET A 33 27.73 8.30 7.42
N GLU A 34 27.44 7.00 7.48
CA GLU A 34 26.58 6.36 6.48
C GLU A 34 25.22 7.05 6.39
N ALA A 35 24.63 7.06 5.19
CA ALA A 35 23.39 7.79 4.92
C ALA A 35 22.23 7.38 5.86
N ASN A 36 22.11 6.09 6.18
CA ASN A 36 21.09 5.59 7.12
C ASN A 36 21.37 6.03 8.55
N ALA A 37 22.64 6.09 8.97
CA ALA A 37 23.01 6.61 10.29
C ALA A 37 22.72 8.12 10.41
N GLN A 38 22.95 8.89 9.35
CA GLN A 38 22.56 10.31 9.30
C GLN A 38 21.05 10.47 9.45
N MET A 39 20.27 9.70 8.70
CA MET A 39 18.80 9.76 8.78
C MET A 39 18.29 9.31 10.15
N GLN A 40 18.87 8.26 10.72
CA GLN A 40 18.53 7.79 12.06
C GLN A 40 18.78 8.87 13.12
N GLN A 41 19.90 9.58 13.03
CA GLN A 41 20.17 10.72 13.90
C GLN A 41 19.15 11.84 13.71
N ILE A 42 18.75 12.16 12.47
CA ILE A 42 17.73 13.18 12.19
C ILE A 42 16.39 12.80 12.82
N ILE A 43 15.93 11.56 12.65
CA ILE A 43 14.67 11.05 13.22
C ILE A 43 14.71 11.08 14.74
N THR A 44 15.85 10.72 15.33
CA THR A 44 16.07 10.73 16.78
C THR A 44 16.05 12.16 17.32
N ASP A 45 16.79 13.06 16.70
CA ASP A 45 16.88 14.47 17.09
C ASP A 45 15.53 15.20 16.92
N ALA A 46 14.72 14.79 15.93
CA ALA A 46 13.38 15.32 15.72
C ALA A 46 12.35 14.74 16.71
N GLY A 47 12.68 13.63 17.38
CA GLY A 47 11.81 12.98 18.36
C GLY A 47 10.69 12.13 17.76
N CYS A 48 10.77 11.76 16.47
CA CYS A 48 9.69 11.05 15.76
C CYS A 48 9.30 9.73 16.45
N LEU A 49 10.29 8.97 16.92
CA LEU A 49 10.08 7.65 17.54
C LEU A 49 9.35 7.71 18.89
N ARG A 50 9.23 8.90 19.49
CA ARG A 50 8.45 9.11 20.73
C ARG A 50 6.94 9.08 20.51
N CYS A 51 6.49 9.12 19.25
CA CYS A 51 5.06 9.05 18.92
C CYS A 51 4.75 7.99 17.86
N HIS A 52 5.74 7.60 17.05
CA HIS A 52 5.53 6.71 15.89
C HIS A 52 6.04 5.28 16.11
N THR A 53 6.03 4.76 17.35
CA THR A 53 6.48 3.39 17.62
C THR A 53 5.56 2.62 18.56
N SER A 54 5.70 1.31 18.47
CA SER A 54 5.44 0.28 19.49
C SER A 54 5.29 0.74 20.93
N THR A 55 6.41 1.27 21.37
CA THR A 55 6.82 1.37 22.76
C THR A 55 7.57 2.68 22.88
N PRO A 56 6.86 3.81 22.77
CA PRO A 56 7.49 5.11 22.72
C PRO A 56 8.18 5.42 24.05
N ASP A 57 9.37 6.02 23.97
CA ASP A 57 10.05 6.58 25.14
C ASP A 57 9.39 7.91 25.52
N LEU A 58 8.47 7.82 26.49
CA LEU A 58 7.63 8.94 26.91
C LEU A 58 8.31 9.81 27.98
N PRO A 59 8.14 11.14 27.93
CA PRO A 59 8.64 12.03 28.95
C PRO A 59 7.93 11.79 30.30
N PHE A 60 8.58 12.14 31.42
CA PHE A 60 8.03 11.92 32.77
C PHE A 60 6.61 12.51 32.97
N TYR A 61 6.30 13.64 32.33
CA TYR A 61 4.99 14.30 32.43
C TYR A 61 3.87 13.59 31.66
N ALA A 62 4.20 12.58 30.84
CA ALA A 62 3.19 11.70 30.25
C ALA A 62 2.41 10.90 31.32
N SER A 63 2.95 10.81 32.54
CA SER A 63 2.26 10.20 33.69
C SER A 63 1.36 11.17 34.48
N MET A 64 1.34 12.46 34.15
CA MET A 64 0.55 13.47 34.88
C MET A 64 -0.92 13.49 34.46
N PRO A 65 -1.88 13.77 35.36
CA PRO A 65 -3.32 13.60 35.08
C PRO A 65 -3.87 14.36 33.86
N VAL A 66 -3.38 15.58 33.61
CA VAL A 66 -3.87 16.42 32.50
C VAL A 66 -2.94 16.34 31.29
N ALA A 67 -1.65 16.60 31.49
CA ALA A 67 -0.66 16.56 30.41
C ALA A 67 -0.51 15.16 29.81
N GLY A 68 -0.58 14.12 30.65
CA GLY A 68 -0.47 12.73 30.22
C GLY A 68 -1.58 12.30 29.27
N LYS A 69 -2.83 12.70 29.52
CA LYS A 69 -3.95 12.38 28.62
C LYS A 69 -3.73 12.93 27.22
N ILE A 70 -3.28 14.18 27.11
CA ILE A 70 -3.02 14.84 25.82
C ILE A 70 -1.84 14.16 25.10
N VAL A 71 -0.75 13.88 25.82
CA VAL A 71 0.42 13.18 25.24
C VAL A 71 0.01 11.80 24.70
N MET A 72 -0.75 11.02 25.47
CA MET A 72 -1.17 9.69 25.04
C MET A 72 -2.13 9.73 23.85
N GLU A 73 -2.99 10.74 23.77
CA GLU A 73 -3.86 10.96 22.61
C GLU A 73 -3.05 11.30 21.36
N ASP A 74 -2.09 12.22 21.46
CA ASP A 74 -1.18 12.57 20.36
C ASP A 74 -0.34 11.37 19.90
N VAL A 75 0.21 10.59 20.83
CA VAL A 75 0.97 9.36 20.55
C VAL A 75 0.09 8.32 19.87
N SER A 76 -1.12 8.08 20.39
CA SER A 76 -2.07 7.13 19.80
C SER A 76 -2.42 7.53 18.36
N ASN A 77 -2.71 8.81 18.13
CA ASN A 77 -3.05 9.33 16.80
C ASN A 77 -1.86 9.26 15.83
N ALA A 78 -0.66 9.62 16.28
CA ALA A 78 0.57 9.55 15.49
C ALA A 78 0.91 8.09 15.09
N TYR A 79 0.86 7.18 16.06
CA TYR A 79 1.09 5.75 15.86
C TYR A 79 0.02 5.11 14.96
N ARG A 80 -1.24 5.56 15.04
CA ARG A 80 -2.30 5.15 14.11
C ARG A 80 -2.01 5.59 12.67
N ALA A 81 -1.52 6.81 12.48
CA ALA A 81 -1.24 7.36 11.16
C ALA A 81 0.01 6.75 10.52
N PHE A 82 1.05 6.49 11.31
CA PHE A 82 2.30 5.94 10.79
C PHE A 82 3.08 5.16 11.86
N ASP A 83 3.37 3.89 11.56
CA ASP A 83 4.35 3.09 12.30
C ASP A 83 5.75 3.26 11.72
N MET A 84 6.69 3.74 12.52
CA MET A 84 8.10 3.76 12.14
C MET A 84 8.88 2.57 12.69
N THR A 85 8.25 1.66 13.45
CA THR A 85 8.96 0.56 14.13
C THR A 85 9.75 -0.30 13.13
N GLN A 86 9.13 -0.74 12.04
CA GLN A 86 9.80 -1.55 11.03
C GLN A 86 10.85 -0.73 10.24
N MET A 87 10.50 0.49 9.83
CA MET A 87 11.42 1.42 9.17
C MET A 87 12.69 1.66 10.00
N GLU A 88 12.56 1.87 11.32
CA GLU A 88 13.70 2.09 12.22
C GLU A 88 14.62 0.87 12.28
N LYS A 89 14.03 -0.33 12.29
CA LYS A 89 14.79 -1.58 12.26
C LYS A 89 15.53 -1.73 10.93
N ASP A 90 14.86 -1.51 9.81
CA ASP A 90 15.45 -1.63 8.48
C ASP A 90 16.56 -0.59 8.26
N LEU A 91 16.38 0.63 8.77
CA LEU A 91 17.42 1.67 8.82
C LEU A 91 18.67 1.21 9.56
N LYS A 92 18.51 0.66 10.78
CA LYS A 92 19.62 0.18 11.63
C LYS A 92 20.36 -1.00 11.02
N GLU A 93 19.63 -1.89 10.36
CA GLU A 93 20.17 -3.13 9.80
C GLU A 93 20.61 -3.00 8.33
N GLY A 94 20.42 -1.83 7.71
CA GLY A 94 20.77 -1.59 6.30
C GLY A 94 19.92 -2.40 5.31
N ARG A 95 18.68 -2.74 5.69
CA ARG A 95 17.73 -3.48 4.83
C ARG A 95 17.03 -2.52 3.85
N PRO A 96 16.50 -3.03 2.73
CA PRO A 96 15.65 -2.24 1.84
C PRO A 96 14.48 -1.64 2.59
N LEU A 97 14.22 -0.35 2.34
CA LEU A 97 13.14 0.39 3.00
C LEU A 97 11.86 0.32 2.20
N ASN A 98 10.73 0.30 2.90
CA ASN A 98 9.42 0.29 2.26
C ASN A 98 9.17 1.61 1.50
N PRO A 99 8.72 1.56 0.22
CA PRO A 99 8.36 2.76 -0.55
C PRO A 99 7.35 3.69 0.13
N VAL A 100 6.40 3.13 0.88
CA VAL A 100 5.37 3.87 1.65
C VAL A 100 6.01 4.68 2.77
N ASP A 101 6.96 4.10 3.50
CA ASP A 101 7.65 4.78 4.60
C ASP A 101 8.45 5.97 4.07
N LEU A 102 9.16 5.79 2.94
CA LEU A 102 9.89 6.84 2.26
C LEU A 102 8.94 7.98 1.81
N ALA A 103 7.80 7.64 1.21
CA ALA A 103 6.82 8.63 0.74
C ALA A 103 6.17 9.40 1.90
N LYS A 104 5.79 8.73 2.99
CA LYS A 104 5.25 9.38 4.20
C LYS A 104 6.26 10.35 4.81
N VAL A 105 7.51 9.93 4.97
CA VAL A 105 8.59 10.77 5.51
C VAL A 105 8.88 11.97 4.62
N GLU A 106 9.00 11.76 3.30
CA GLU A 106 9.19 12.87 2.35
C GLU A 106 8.05 13.88 2.44
N LYS A 107 6.79 13.41 2.45
CA LYS A 107 5.62 14.28 2.42
C LYS A 107 5.54 15.18 3.66
N VAL A 108 5.72 14.62 4.85
CA VAL A 108 5.66 15.43 6.08
C VAL A 108 6.79 16.45 6.19
N ILE A 109 7.95 16.15 5.60
CA ILE A 109 9.11 17.06 5.52
C ILE A 109 8.87 18.18 4.50
N LEU A 110 8.32 17.85 3.33
CA LEU A 110 7.99 18.83 2.29
C LEU A 110 6.93 19.81 2.79
N ASP A 111 5.88 19.30 3.42
CA ASP A 111 4.77 20.10 3.95
C ASP A 111 5.10 20.85 5.25
N GLY A 112 6.22 20.51 5.93
CA GLY A 112 6.53 21.05 7.25
C GLY A 112 5.52 20.64 8.33
N LYS A 113 4.83 19.50 8.15
CA LYS A 113 3.83 18.97 9.08
C LYS A 113 4.47 18.33 10.32
N MET A 114 5.71 17.86 10.20
CA MET A 114 6.43 17.19 11.27
C MET A 114 7.88 17.69 11.43
N PRO A 115 8.39 17.77 12.67
CA PRO A 115 7.62 17.72 13.93
C PRO A 115 6.64 18.91 14.06
N GLN A 116 5.50 18.70 14.71
CA GLN A 116 4.49 19.73 14.85
C GLN A 116 5.01 20.91 15.69
N ALA A 117 4.63 22.15 15.36
CA ALA A 117 5.07 23.34 16.10
C ALA A 117 4.80 23.25 17.62
N LYS A 118 3.66 22.66 18.02
CA LYS A 118 3.32 22.42 19.43
C LYS A 118 4.27 21.48 20.15
N TYR A 119 4.92 20.56 19.43
CA TYR A 119 5.90 19.61 19.98
C TYR A 119 7.12 20.37 20.54
N TYR A 120 7.62 21.37 19.81
CA TYR A 120 8.77 22.16 20.23
C TYR A 120 8.54 23.02 21.48
N LEU A 121 7.29 23.32 21.84
CA LEU A 121 6.97 24.08 23.06
C LEU A 121 7.34 23.34 24.34
N VAL A 122 7.34 22.01 24.30
CA VAL A 122 7.61 21.14 25.47
C VAL A 122 8.80 20.21 25.24
N HIS A 123 9.31 20.15 24.01
CA HIS A 123 10.52 19.41 23.62
C HIS A 123 11.56 20.35 23.02
N TRP A 124 12.08 21.26 23.84
CA TRP A 124 13.19 22.17 23.51
C TRP A 124 14.49 21.49 23.07
N GLY A 125 14.63 20.20 23.35
CA GLY A 125 15.70 19.32 22.89
C GLY A 125 15.21 18.44 21.75
N ALA A 126 14.38 18.97 20.85
CA ALA A 126 14.11 18.37 19.56
C ALA A 126 14.47 19.40 18.50
N SER A 127 14.95 18.96 17.34
CA SER A 127 15.36 19.87 16.27
C SER A 127 15.28 19.22 14.90
N PHE A 128 14.53 19.89 14.02
CA PHE A 128 14.49 19.64 12.58
C PHE A 128 14.55 20.99 11.87
N ASN A 129 15.63 21.25 11.13
CA ASN A 129 15.90 22.52 10.47
C ASN A 129 16.15 22.31 8.97
N ASP A 130 16.26 23.41 8.20
CA ASP A 130 16.38 23.35 6.73
C ASP A 130 17.57 22.49 6.27
N ALA A 131 18.70 22.55 6.97
CA ALA A 131 19.86 21.74 6.62
C ALA A 131 19.64 20.24 6.87
N LYS A 132 18.93 19.86 7.94
CA LYS A 132 18.50 18.46 8.16
C LYS A 132 17.45 18.02 7.13
N LYS A 133 16.56 18.93 6.71
CA LYS A 133 15.58 18.69 5.66
C LYS A 133 16.25 18.34 4.33
N GLU A 134 17.28 19.08 3.93
CA GLU A 134 18.05 18.77 2.70
C GLU A 134 18.68 17.38 2.73
N VAL A 135 19.30 17.00 3.86
CA VAL A 135 19.88 15.66 4.05
C VAL A 135 18.80 14.58 3.96
N ALA A 136 17.67 14.77 4.66
CA ALA A 136 16.58 13.79 4.69
C ALA A 136 15.93 13.61 3.30
N LEU A 137 15.69 14.70 2.56
CA LEU A 137 15.13 14.62 1.20
C LEU A 137 16.11 13.97 0.21
N SER A 138 17.40 14.28 0.33
CA SER A 138 18.44 13.63 -0.47
C SER A 138 18.53 12.12 -0.16
N TRP A 139 18.38 11.76 1.12
CA TRP A 139 18.34 10.38 1.58
C TRP A 139 17.15 9.62 1.01
N VAL A 140 15.93 10.21 1.02
CA VAL A 140 14.74 9.61 0.38
C VAL A 140 15.01 9.36 -1.09
N LYS A 141 15.49 10.39 -1.80
CA LYS A 141 15.75 10.31 -3.24
C LYS A 141 16.71 9.18 -3.59
N ASN A 142 17.81 9.04 -2.85
CA ASN A 142 18.81 8.01 -3.09
C ASN A 142 18.24 6.59 -2.89
N HIS A 143 17.44 6.37 -1.83
CA HIS A 143 16.78 5.09 -1.61
C HIS A 143 15.77 4.78 -2.72
N ARG A 144 14.94 5.75 -3.08
CA ARG A 144 13.94 5.60 -4.12
C ARG A 144 14.55 5.30 -5.49
N MET A 145 15.73 5.86 -5.80
CA MET A 145 16.47 5.55 -7.02
C MET A 145 17.04 4.12 -7.02
N GLY A 146 17.38 3.57 -5.85
CA GLY A 146 17.88 2.19 -5.72
C GLY A 146 16.80 1.11 -5.77
N LEU A 147 15.53 1.48 -5.53
CA LEU A 147 14.41 0.52 -5.50
C LEU A 147 14.00 0.00 -6.89
N TYR A 148 14.22 0.78 -7.94
CA TYR A 148 13.69 0.50 -9.28
C TYR A 148 14.81 0.61 -10.31
N THR A 149 15.30 -0.53 -10.79
CA THR A 149 16.46 -0.61 -11.70
C THR A 149 16.12 -1.22 -13.05
N ASP A 150 14.96 -1.85 -13.15
CA ASP A 150 14.47 -2.64 -14.28
C ASP A 150 13.41 -1.90 -15.12
N VAL A 151 12.84 -0.81 -14.60
CA VAL A 151 11.82 -0.01 -15.30
C VAL A 151 12.39 1.31 -15.80
N ALA A 152 12.25 1.57 -17.10
CA ALA A 152 12.64 2.84 -17.69
C ALA A 152 11.71 3.98 -17.22
N VAL A 153 12.31 5.04 -16.68
CA VAL A 153 11.64 6.29 -16.27
C VAL A 153 12.46 7.47 -16.79
N ALA A 154 11.80 8.54 -17.24
CA ALA A 154 12.52 9.73 -17.69
C ALA A 154 13.21 10.43 -16.49
N PRO A 155 14.37 11.10 -16.70
CA PRO A 155 15.13 11.72 -15.62
C PRO A 155 14.32 12.64 -14.69
N ASP A 156 13.36 13.38 -15.26
CA ASP A 156 12.49 14.30 -14.51
C ASP A 156 11.64 13.59 -13.45
N PHE A 157 11.33 12.30 -13.64
CA PHE A 157 10.44 11.52 -12.79
C PHE A 157 11.17 10.46 -11.97
N ILE A 158 12.51 10.48 -11.96
CA ILE A 158 13.29 9.47 -11.23
C ILE A 158 13.02 9.49 -9.73
N ASN A 159 12.59 10.63 -9.18
CA ASN A 159 12.20 10.76 -7.77
C ASN A 159 10.68 10.71 -7.54
N GLU A 160 9.84 10.43 -8.54
CA GLU A 160 8.40 10.30 -8.28
C GLU A 160 8.10 9.03 -7.45
N PRO A 161 7.13 9.07 -6.51
CA PRO A 161 6.79 7.92 -5.68
C PRO A 161 6.00 6.84 -6.45
N VAL A 162 5.63 7.11 -7.70
CA VAL A 162 4.93 6.18 -8.60
C VAL A 162 5.86 5.77 -9.73
N ARG A 163 5.76 4.51 -10.17
CA ARG A 163 6.58 3.94 -11.24
C ARG A 163 5.74 3.40 -12.39
N PRO A 164 6.26 3.41 -13.63
CA PRO A 164 5.64 2.65 -14.71
C PRO A 164 5.58 1.16 -14.37
N ILE A 165 4.60 0.45 -14.93
CA ILE A 165 4.62 -1.01 -14.92
C ILE A 165 5.67 -1.51 -15.92
N ALA A 166 6.41 -2.57 -15.54
CA ALA A 166 7.34 -3.24 -16.44
C ALA A 166 6.59 -3.93 -17.58
N ASP A 167 7.20 -3.97 -18.77
CA ASP A 167 6.56 -4.61 -19.93
C ASP A 167 6.38 -6.13 -19.74
N SER A 168 7.20 -6.74 -18.88
CA SER A 168 7.11 -8.15 -18.46
C SER A 168 7.90 -8.40 -17.18
N ILE A 169 7.57 -9.48 -16.47
CA ILE A 169 8.41 -10.04 -15.40
C ILE A 169 8.82 -11.49 -15.75
N ALA A 170 9.88 -11.99 -15.12
CA ALA A 170 10.41 -13.32 -15.41
C ALA A 170 9.41 -14.43 -15.02
N VAL A 171 9.12 -15.32 -15.97
CA VAL A 171 8.20 -16.46 -15.83
C VAL A 171 8.72 -17.69 -16.58
N ASP A 172 8.28 -18.90 -16.18
CA ASP A 172 8.44 -20.10 -17.00
C ASP A 172 7.21 -20.24 -17.93
N VAL A 173 7.41 -19.98 -19.22
CA VAL A 173 6.34 -19.98 -20.23
C VAL A 173 5.59 -21.32 -20.29
N ARG A 174 6.23 -22.45 -19.98
CA ARG A 174 5.54 -23.76 -19.97
C ARG A 174 4.54 -23.83 -18.82
N LYS A 175 4.88 -23.26 -17.67
CA LYS A 175 3.99 -23.16 -16.51
C LYS A 175 2.88 -22.15 -16.75
N VAL A 176 3.17 -21.03 -17.41
CA VAL A 176 2.17 -20.03 -17.84
C VAL A 176 1.06 -20.67 -18.66
N VAL A 177 1.41 -21.52 -19.64
CA VAL A 177 0.40 -22.20 -20.48
C VAL A 177 -0.50 -23.11 -19.65
N LEU A 178 0.07 -23.89 -18.71
CA LEU A 178 -0.73 -24.72 -17.80
C LEU A 178 -1.58 -23.88 -16.84
N GLY A 179 -1.04 -22.76 -16.35
CA GLY A 179 -1.73 -21.82 -15.48
C GLY A 179 -2.93 -21.17 -16.16
N ASP A 180 -2.78 -20.77 -17.42
CA ASP A 180 -3.88 -20.20 -18.23
C ASP A 180 -5.01 -21.22 -18.40
N LEU A 181 -4.66 -22.49 -18.67
CA LEU A 181 -5.65 -23.58 -18.72
C LEU A 181 -6.37 -23.74 -17.39
N LEU A 182 -5.61 -23.83 -16.28
CA LEU A 182 -6.16 -24.01 -14.93
C LEU A 182 -7.02 -22.81 -14.47
N TYR A 183 -6.61 -21.58 -14.78
CA TYR A 183 -7.33 -20.36 -14.43
C TYR A 183 -8.76 -20.33 -15.00
N HIS A 184 -8.94 -20.96 -16.18
CA HIS A 184 -10.23 -21.06 -16.86
C HIS A 184 -10.93 -22.42 -16.65
N ASP A 185 -10.35 -23.33 -15.86
CA ASP A 185 -10.85 -24.69 -15.69
C ASP A 185 -11.88 -24.76 -14.56
N THR A 186 -13.13 -25.08 -14.91
CA THR A 186 -14.18 -25.19 -13.90
C THR A 186 -14.05 -26.44 -13.03
N ARG A 187 -13.23 -27.43 -13.40
CA ARG A 187 -12.99 -28.64 -12.58
C ARG A 187 -12.35 -28.32 -11.22
N LEU A 188 -11.80 -27.10 -11.06
CA LEU A 188 -11.32 -26.59 -9.79
C LEU A 188 -12.45 -26.30 -8.78
N SER A 189 -13.72 -26.22 -9.20
CA SER A 189 -14.88 -26.11 -8.30
C SER A 189 -15.57 -27.45 -8.05
N ALA A 190 -16.25 -27.58 -6.92
CA ALA A 190 -16.88 -28.83 -6.48
C ALA A 190 -17.91 -29.38 -7.48
N ASP A 191 -18.69 -28.51 -8.10
CA ASP A 191 -19.77 -28.82 -9.04
C ASP A 191 -19.39 -28.60 -10.52
N ASN A 192 -18.13 -28.26 -10.80
CA ASN A 192 -17.60 -27.96 -12.13
C ASN A 192 -18.25 -26.74 -12.82
N THR A 193 -18.74 -25.74 -12.06
CA THR A 193 -19.39 -24.53 -12.61
C THR A 193 -18.57 -23.24 -12.49
N VAL A 194 -17.59 -23.17 -11.57
CA VAL A 194 -16.84 -21.95 -11.25
C VAL A 194 -15.35 -22.14 -11.56
N SER A 195 -14.73 -21.13 -12.15
CA SER A 195 -13.28 -21.04 -12.36
C SER A 195 -12.76 -19.71 -11.80
N CYS A 196 -11.45 -19.48 -11.79
CA CYS A 196 -10.89 -18.17 -11.42
C CYS A 196 -11.47 -17.06 -12.32
N ALA A 197 -11.58 -17.35 -13.62
CA ALA A 197 -12.13 -16.42 -14.61
C ALA A 197 -13.63 -16.07 -14.40
N SER A 198 -14.37 -16.85 -13.59
CA SER A 198 -15.78 -16.54 -13.28
C SER A 198 -15.91 -15.26 -12.44
N CYS A 199 -15.01 -15.05 -11.48
CA CYS A 199 -14.98 -13.86 -10.62
C CYS A 199 -13.95 -12.82 -11.09
N HIS A 200 -12.91 -13.26 -11.82
CA HIS A 200 -11.81 -12.43 -12.27
C HIS A 200 -11.69 -12.45 -13.81
N GLY A 201 -12.76 -12.06 -14.49
CA GLY A 201 -12.81 -12.11 -15.96
C GLY A 201 -11.75 -11.21 -16.62
N LEU A 202 -10.93 -11.77 -17.50
CA LEU A 202 -9.85 -11.02 -18.17
C LEU A 202 -10.39 -9.97 -19.16
N ASP A 203 -11.61 -10.16 -19.67
CA ASP A 203 -12.30 -9.20 -20.55
C ASP A 203 -13.20 -8.20 -19.79
N THR A 204 -13.21 -8.26 -18.46
CA THR A 204 -13.95 -7.39 -17.54
C THR A 204 -13.03 -6.63 -16.58
N GLY A 205 -11.78 -6.37 -16.99
CA GLY A 205 -10.81 -5.67 -16.14
C GLY A 205 -10.25 -6.52 -14.99
N GLY A 206 -10.39 -7.85 -15.04
CA GLY A 206 -9.89 -8.79 -14.04
C GLY A 206 -10.80 -8.94 -12.82
N VAL A 207 -12.06 -8.50 -12.92
CA VAL A 207 -13.08 -8.55 -11.86
C VAL A 207 -14.44 -8.96 -12.44
N ASP A 208 -15.46 -9.17 -11.62
CA ASP A 208 -16.83 -9.49 -12.05
C ASP A 208 -17.79 -8.28 -12.08
N ASN A 209 -17.33 -7.12 -11.60
CA ASN A 209 -18.11 -5.89 -11.42
C ASN A 209 -19.37 -6.04 -10.55
N LYS A 210 -19.37 -7.02 -9.64
CA LYS A 210 -20.41 -7.18 -8.62
C LYS A 210 -19.94 -6.56 -7.30
N GLN A 211 -20.88 -6.26 -6.41
CA GLN A 211 -20.52 -5.89 -5.04
C GLN A 211 -19.80 -7.05 -4.34
N TYR A 212 -20.38 -8.26 -4.43
CA TYR A 212 -19.81 -9.51 -3.96
C TYR A 212 -19.90 -10.57 -5.06
N SER A 213 -18.85 -11.38 -5.17
CA SER A 213 -18.79 -12.44 -6.17
C SER A 213 -19.73 -13.59 -5.84
N GLU A 214 -20.23 -14.22 -6.89
CA GLU A 214 -21.13 -15.36 -6.82
C GLU A 214 -20.35 -16.65 -7.08
N GLY A 215 -20.32 -17.55 -6.10
CA GLY A 215 -19.67 -18.85 -6.17
C GLY A 215 -20.65 -20.01 -6.39
N VAL A 216 -20.20 -21.20 -6.01
CA VAL A 216 -20.95 -22.46 -6.14
C VAL A 216 -22.31 -22.37 -5.42
N GLY A 217 -23.36 -22.80 -6.14
CA GLY A 217 -24.72 -22.77 -5.63
C GLY A 217 -25.35 -21.37 -5.54
N GLY A 218 -24.76 -20.35 -6.19
CA GLY A 218 -25.26 -18.97 -6.14
C GLY A 218 -24.99 -18.26 -4.82
N GLN A 219 -24.04 -18.76 -4.03
CA GLN A 219 -23.64 -18.15 -2.77
C GLN A 219 -22.79 -16.90 -3.04
N PHE A 220 -22.91 -15.89 -2.18
CA PHE A 220 -22.11 -14.67 -2.29
C PHE A 220 -20.96 -14.67 -1.28
N GLY A 221 -19.81 -14.17 -1.71
CA GLY A 221 -18.67 -13.88 -0.84
C GLY A 221 -18.95 -12.70 0.13
N GLY A 222 -17.96 -12.40 0.97
CA GLY A 222 -18.04 -11.30 1.95
C GLY A 222 -17.23 -10.04 1.60
N VAL A 223 -16.48 -10.07 0.50
CA VAL A 223 -15.67 -8.94 0.01
C VAL A 223 -15.78 -8.80 -1.51
N ASN A 224 -15.61 -7.58 -2.00
CA ASN A 224 -15.48 -7.28 -3.42
C ASN A 224 -14.21 -7.93 -3.98
N ALA A 225 -14.33 -8.60 -5.13
CA ALA A 225 -13.22 -9.28 -5.78
C ALA A 225 -12.24 -8.26 -6.40
N PRO A 226 -10.98 -8.17 -5.93
CA PRO A 226 -10.00 -7.27 -6.52
C PRO A 226 -9.53 -7.78 -7.88
N THR A 227 -8.97 -6.90 -8.70
CA THR A 227 -8.44 -7.30 -10.01
C THR A 227 -7.22 -8.22 -9.89
N VAL A 228 -7.13 -9.22 -10.77
CA VAL A 228 -5.92 -10.04 -10.96
C VAL A 228 -4.82 -9.29 -11.71
N TYR A 229 -5.16 -8.22 -12.45
CA TYR A 229 -4.18 -7.46 -13.21
C TYR A 229 -3.19 -6.75 -12.28
N ASN A 230 -1.90 -6.97 -12.54
CA ASN A 230 -0.76 -6.47 -11.78
C ASN A 230 -0.70 -6.98 -10.32
N ALA A 231 -1.48 -8.00 -9.94
CA ALA A 231 -1.49 -8.53 -8.58
C ALA A 231 -0.12 -9.12 -8.14
N ALA A 232 0.72 -9.48 -9.11
CA ALA A 232 2.11 -9.89 -8.89
C ALA A 232 2.99 -8.82 -8.23
N TYR A 233 2.61 -7.54 -8.29
CA TYR A 233 3.31 -6.45 -7.60
C TYR A 233 2.82 -6.21 -6.17
N ASN A 234 1.75 -6.87 -5.72
CA ASN A 234 1.36 -6.78 -4.32
C ASN A 234 2.40 -7.49 -3.45
N PHE A 235 2.78 -6.88 -2.32
CA PHE A 235 3.65 -7.53 -1.33
C PHE A 235 2.99 -8.74 -0.61
N VAL A 236 1.66 -8.84 -0.68
CA VAL A 236 0.77 -9.87 -0.11
C VAL A 236 -0.55 -9.86 -0.85
N GLN A 237 -1.31 -10.95 -0.85
CA GLN A 237 -2.59 -11.09 -1.55
C GLN A 237 -3.80 -11.05 -0.60
N PHE A 238 -4.99 -10.85 -1.17
CA PHE A 238 -6.24 -10.51 -0.48
C PHE A 238 -6.25 -9.14 0.21
N TRP A 239 -7.44 -8.66 0.57
CA TRP A 239 -7.65 -7.39 1.28
C TRP A 239 -7.00 -7.34 2.66
N ASP A 240 -6.98 -8.47 3.39
CA ASP A 240 -6.38 -8.60 4.72
C ASP A 240 -4.91 -9.05 4.68
N GLY A 241 -4.38 -9.38 3.50
CA GLY A 241 -2.99 -9.77 3.28
C GLY A 241 -2.61 -11.12 3.86
N ARG A 242 -3.57 -12.06 3.93
CA ARG A 242 -3.36 -13.38 4.55
C ARG A 242 -2.49 -14.36 3.75
N ALA A 243 -2.22 -14.07 2.47
CA ALA A 243 -1.37 -14.89 1.62
C ALA A 243 -0.13 -14.08 1.19
N GLY A 244 1.06 -14.66 1.31
CA GLY A 244 2.33 -14.03 0.96
C GLY A 244 2.66 -14.06 -0.53
N THR A 245 2.08 -15.00 -1.28
CA THR A 245 2.32 -15.17 -2.73
C THR A 245 1.02 -15.40 -3.50
N LEU A 246 1.08 -15.33 -4.83
CA LEU A 246 -0.05 -15.69 -5.68
C LEU A 246 -0.34 -17.20 -5.59
N ALA A 247 0.69 -18.05 -5.48
CA ALA A 247 0.49 -19.48 -5.29
C ALA A 247 -0.22 -19.81 -3.95
N GLU A 248 0.12 -19.10 -2.86
CA GLU A 248 -0.59 -19.23 -1.59
C GLU A 248 -2.04 -18.71 -1.70
N GLN A 249 -2.27 -17.64 -2.47
CA GLN A 249 -3.60 -17.11 -2.73
C GLN A 249 -4.45 -18.12 -3.51
N ALA A 250 -3.91 -18.71 -4.58
CA ALA A 250 -4.60 -19.65 -5.46
C ALA A 250 -5.01 -20.96 -4.75
N ALA A 251 -4.43 -21.27 -3.59
CA ALA A 251 -4.84 -22.39 -2.74
C ALA A 251 -6.17 -22.13 -2.00
N GLY A 252 -6.55 -20.86 -1.78
CA GLY A 252 -7.71 -20.47 -0.99
C GLY A 252 -9.06 -20.71 -1.70
N PRO A 253 -9.32 -20.06 -2.85
CA PRO A 253 -10.64 -20.12 -3.50
C PRO A 253 -11.17 -21.52 -3.81
N PRO A 254 -10.33 -22.47 -4.29
CA PRO A 254 -10.75 -23.84 -4.54
C PRO A 254 -11.44 -24.50 -3.33
N LEU A 255 -10.99 -24.20 -2.10
CA LEU A 255 -11.48 -24.82 -0.87
C LEU A 255 -12.50 -23.95 -0.10
N ASN A 256 -12.74 -22.72 -0.55
CA ASN A 256 -13.64 -21.80 0.13
C ASN A 256 -15.10 -22.17 -0.18
N PRO A 257 -15.95 -22.46 0.83
CA PRO A 257 -17.31 -22.98 0.64
C PRO A 257 -18.28 -22.02 -0.07
N VAL A 258 -17.98 -20.72 -0.10
CA VAL A 258 -18.79 -19.71 -0.81
C VAL A 258 -18.18 -19.29 -2.15
N GLU A 259 -17.03 -19.85 -2.54
CA GLU A 259 -16.38 -19.61 -3.82
C GLU A 259 -16.43 -20.88 -4.69
N MET A 260 -15.42 -21.76 -4.62
CA MET A 260 -15.33 -22.96 -5.47
C MET A 260 -15.63 -24.27 -4.72
N ALA A 261 -15.65 -24.25 -3.39
CA ALA A 261 -16.26 -25.24 -2.50
C ALA A 261 -15.77 -26.69 -2.58
N CYS A 262 -14.59 -26.98 -3.14
CA CYS A 262 -14.00 -28.32 -3.06
C CYS A 262 -13.66 -28.70 -1.61
N GLU A 263 -13.80 -29.98 -1.28
CA GLU A 263 -13.46 -30.50 0.06
C GLU A 263 -11.94 -30.61 0.27
N SER A 264 -11.19 -30.80 -0.82
CA SER A 264 -9.73 -30.91 -0.79
C SER A 264 -9.13 -30.77 -2.19
N PHE A 265 -7.82 -30.52 -2.26
CA PHE A 265 -7.08 -30.61 -3.51
C PHE A 265 -7.04 -32.03 -4.10
N ASN A 266 -7.23 -33.09 -3.30
CA ASN A 266 -7.33 -34.44 -3.86
C ASN A 266 -8.58 -34.60 -4.74
N GLN A 267 -9.71 -34.00 -4.36
CA GLN A 267 -10.92 -33.97 -5.20
C GLN A 267 -10.63 -33.30 -6.55
N ILE A 268 -9.89 -32.19 -6.54
CA ILE A 268 -9.50 -31.46 -7.75
C ILE A 268 -8.57 -32.32 -8.62
N ILE A 269 -7.57 -32.93 -8.00
CA ILE A 269 -6.60 -33.81 -8.67
C ILE A 269 -7.31 -34.99 -9.32
N ASP A 270 -8.27 -35.62 -8.64
CA ASP A 270 -9.04 -36.74 -9.18
C ASP A 270 -9.80 -36.33 -10.45
N LYS A 271 -10.45 -35.16 -10.45
CA LYS A 271 -11.15 -34.60 -11.62
C LYS A 271 -10.19 -34.29 -12.77
N LEU A 272 -9.06 -33.64 -12.50
CA LEU A 272 -8.05 -33.32 -13.51
C LEU A 272 -7.41 -34.59 -14.07
N ALA A 273 -7.24 -35.64 -13.25
CA ALA A 273 -6.63 -36.90 -13.63
C ALA A 273 -7.48 -37.71 -14.63
N GLU A 274 -8.77 -37.42 -14.79
CA GLU A 274 -9.62 -38.02 -15.82
C GLU A 274 -9.18 -37.60 -17.23
N ASP A 275 -8.61 -36.40 -17.38
CA ASP A 275 -8.08 -35.89 -18.64
C ASP A 275 -6.62 -36.33 -18.85
N LYS A 276 -6.46 -37.44 -19.56
CA LYS A 276 -5.13 -38.03 -19.80
C LYS A 276 -4.21 -37.13 -20.62
N ASN A 277 -4.76 -36.28 -21.50
CA ASN A 277 -3.94 -35.36 -22.28
C ASN A 277 -3.43 -34.22 -21.41
N PHE A 278 -4.28 -33.67 -20.53
CA PHE A 278 -3.86 -32.68 -19.56
C PHE A 278 -2.78 -33.23 -18.62
N VAL A 279 -2.96 -34.44 -18.07
CA VAL A 279 -1.96 -35.07 -17.18
C VAL A 279 -0.62 -35.27 -17.91
N LEU A 280 -0.63 -35.72 -19.16
CA LEU A 280 0.60 -35.87 -19.95
C LEU A 280 1.31 -34.52 -20.11
N ALA A 281 0.59 -33.49 -20.54
CA ALA A 281 1.15 -32.14 -20.69
C ALA A 281 1.63 -31.54 -19.35
N PHE A 282 0.90 -31.80 -18.26
CA PHE A 282 1.26 -31.34 -16.92
C PHE A 282 2.57 -31.98 -16.44
N ASN A 283 2.72 -33.30 -16.63
CA ASN A 283 3.89 -34.05 -16.20
C ASN A 283 5.16 -33.69 -17.00
N GLU A 284 5.04 -33.17 -18.23
CA GLU A 284 6.18 -32.63 -18.99
C GLU A 284 6.77 -31.36 -18.34
N VAL A 285 5.94 -30.58 -17.64
CA VAL A 285 6.37 -29.34 -16.97
C VAL A 285 6.70 -29.58 -15.50
N TYR A 286 5.94 -30.45 -14.84
CA TYR A 286 6.08 -30.84 -13.44
C TYR A 286 6.31 -32.35 -13.33
N PRO A 287 7.57 -32.83 -13.28
CA PRO A 287 7.88 -34.26 -13.22
C PRO A 287 7.29 -34.99 -11.99
N ASP A 288 7.04 -34.26 -10.90
CA ASP A 288 6.40 -34.78 -9.68
C ASP A 288 4.86 -34.90 -9.81
N GLY A 289 4.29 -34.49 -10.94
CA GLY A 289 2.89 -34.64 -11.28
C GLY A 289 1.93 -33.65 -10.61
N LEU A 290 0.63 -33.93 -10.71
CA LEU A 290 -0.43 -33.11 -10.12
C LEU A 290 -0.31 -33.09 -8.59
N SER A 291 -0.23 -31.88 -8.03
CA SER A 291 -0.28 -31.60 -6.60
C SER A 291 -0.81 -30.18 -6.39
N GLU A 292 -1.31 -29.87 -5.20
CA GLU A 292 -1.70 -28.50 -4.82
C GLU A 292 -0.60 -27.50 -5.18
N LYS A 293 0.63 -27.77 -4.72
CA LYS A 293 1.82 -26.94 -4.98
C LYS A 293 2.05 -26.69 -6.47
N ASN A 294 1.94 -27.71 -7.32
CA ASN A 294 2.22 -27.56 -8.74
C ASN A 294 1.07 -26.85 -9.47
N ILE A 295 -0.18 -27.11 -9.08
CA ILE A 295 -1.37 -26.45 -9.62
C ILE A 295 -1.32 -24.95 -9.31
N THR A 296 -1.13 -24.59 -8.04
CA THR A 296 -1.09 -23.18 -7.62
C THR A 296 0.13 -22.44 -8.16
N ASN A 297 1.29 -23.11 -8.29
CA ASN A 297 2.45 -22.52 -8.94
C ASN A 297 2.22 -22.26 -10.44
N ALA A 298 1.50 -23.13 -11.15
CA ALA A 298 1.18 -22.89 -12.56
C ALA A 298 0.28 -21.65 -12.71
N ILE A 299 -0.76 -21.54 -11.87
CA ILE A 299 -1.66 -20.38 -11.82
C ILE A 299 -0.88 -19.10 -11.51
N GLU A 300 -0.01 -19.10 -10.50
CA GLU A 300 0.85 -17.96 -10.17
C GLU A 300 1.72 -17.52 -11.36
N GLU A 301 2.34 -18.47 -12.07
CA GLU A 301 3.16 -18.14 -13.25
C GLU A 301 2.33 -17.47 -14.35
N PHE A 302 1.09 -17.92 -14.55
CA PHE A 302 0.15 -17.25 -15.45
C PHE A 302 -0.23 -15.85 -14.96
N GLU A 303 -0.61 -15.69 -13.70
CA GLU A 303 -1.02 -14.41 -13.13
C GLU A 303 0.11 -13.36 -13.15
N LYS A 304 1.37 -13.79 -13.02
CA LYS A 304 2.55 -12.94 -13.24
C LYS A 304 2.61 -12.32 -14.64
N THR A 305 1.96 -12.93 -15.64
CA THR A 305 1.87 -12.37 -17.01
C THR A 305 0.73 -11.37 -17.18
N LEU A 306 -0.19 -11.26 -16.21
CA LEU A 306 -1.32 -10.35 -16.23
C LEU A 306 -0.88 -8.93 -15.85
N LEU A 307 0.09 -8.40 -16.57
CA LEU A 307 0.56 -7.03 -16.45
C LEU A 307 -0.12 -6.13 -17.46
N THR A 308 -0.29 -4.86 -17.07
CA THR A 308 -0.93 -3.83 -17.89
C THR A 308 -0.02 -2.60 -18.04
N PRO A 309 1.14 -2.73 -18.69
CA PRO A 309 2.04 -1.62 -18.95
C PRO A 309 1.43 -0.60 -19.93
N ASN A 310 2.17 0.48 -20.16
CA ASN A 310 1.86 1.47 -21.20
C ASN A 310 0.50 2.16 -21.02
N SER A 311 0.05 2.32 -19.78
CA SER A 311 -1.01 3.29 -19.50
C SER A 311 -0.56 4.70 -19.96
N ARG A 312 -1.52 5.61 -20.16
CA ARG A 312 -1.19 7.00 -20.55
C ARG A 312 -0.25 7.64 -19.51
N PHE A 313 -0.44 7.33 -18.24
CA PHE A 313 0.46 7.79 -17.18
C PHE A 313 1.85 7.15 -17.25
N ASP A 314 1.97 5.87 -17.60
CA ASP A 314 3.29 5.23 -17.78
C ASP A 314 4.06 5.87 -18.91
N ARG A 315 3.38 6.18 -20.02
CA ARG A 315 3.99 6.90 -21.15
C ARG A 315 4.45 8.29 -20.76
N TYR A 316 3.67 9.00 -19.95
CA TYR A 316 4.07 10.28 -19.34
C TYR A 316 5.35 10.14 -18.49
N LEU A 317 5.38 9.17 -17.58
CA LEU A 317 6.55 8.88 -16.74
C LEU A 317 7.78 8.42 -17.55
N LYS A 318 7.57 7.78 -18.71
CA LYS A 318 8.62 7.42 -19.68
C LYS A 318 9.07 8.60 -20.56
N GLY A 319 8.48 9.80 -20.39
CA GLY A 319 8.93 11.05 -21.03
C GLY A 319 8.02 11.58 -22.15
N GLN A 320 6.93 10.87 -22.49
CA GLN A 320 5.94 11.35 -23.47
C GLN A 320 4.99 12.36 -22.79
N LYS A 321 5.43 13.63 -22.71
CA LYS A 321 4.75 14.67 -21.93
C LYS A 321 3.31 14.97 -22.39
N ASP A 322 2.97 14.66 -23.62
CA ASP A 322 1.66 14.82 -24.25
C ASP A 322 0.74 13.60 -24.08
N ALA A 323 1.20 12.52 -23.42
CA ALA A 323 0.39 11.32 -23.19
C ALA A 323 -0.81 11.56 -22.25
N ILE A 324 -0.73 12.59 -21.41
CA ILE A 324 -1.81 13.06 -20.53
C ILE A 324 -2.04 14.56 -20.76
N SER A 325 -3.27 15.01 -20.54
CA SER A 325 -3.67 16.41 -20.63
C SER A 325 -3.19 17.24 -19.43
N THR A 326 -3.29 18.57 -19.54
CA THR A 326 -3.00 19.49 -18.42
C THR A 326 -3.92 19.26 -17.22
N ASP A 327 -5.20 18.94 -17.44
CA ASP A 327 -6.15 18.67 -16.35
C ASP A 327 -5.85 17.35 -15.64
N GLU A 328 -5.44 16.32 -16.39
CA GLU A 328 -5.02 15.04 -15.82
C GLU A 328 -3.71 15.18 -15.03
N LEU A 329 -2.75 15.97 -15.53
CA LEU A 329 -1.54 16.30 -14.78
C LEU A 329 -1.88 17.09 -13.50
N ALA A 330 -2.78 18.06 -13.57
CA ALA A 330 -3.27 18.77 -12.38
C ALA A 330 -3.96 17.81 -11.39
N GLY A 331 -4.64 16.78 -11.89
CA GLY A 331 -5.18 15.67 -11.09
C GLY A 331 -4.10 14.91 -10.32
N TYR A 332 -2.99 14.58 -10.98
CA TYR A 332 -1.84 13.94 -10.31
C TYR A 332 -1.19 14.83 -9.25
N GLU A 333 -1.07 16.13 -9.53
CA GLU A 333 -0.55 17.09 -8.54
C GLU A 333 -1.48 17.23 -7.34
N LEU A 334 -2.81 17.20 -7.54
CA LEU A 334 -3.78 17.14 -6.44
C LEU A 334 -3.68 15.82 -5.66
N PHE A 335 -3.48 14.70 -6.34
CA PHE A 335 -3.27 13.39 -5.73
C PHE A 335 -2.03 13.39 -4.82
N LYS A 336 -0.93 14.03 -5.23
CA LYS A 336 0.26 14.24 -4.38
C LYS A 336 -0.02 15.25 -3.26
N LYS A 337 -0.66 16.39 -3.57
CA LYS A 337 -0.98 17.45 -2.60
C LYS A 337 -1.79 16.89 -1.42
N TYR A 338 -2.80 16.07 -1.70
CA TYR A 338 -3.70 15.46 -0.72
C TYR A 338 -3.18 14.15 -0.12
N ASP A 339 -1.86 13.97 -0.07
CA ASP A 339 -1.21 12.85 0.61
C ASP A 339 -1.59 11.45 0.06
N CYS A 340 -2.34 11.33 -1.05
CA CYS A 340 -2.76 10.04 -1.61
C CYS A 340 -1.54 9.20 -2.03
N ALA A 341 -0.53 9.87 -2.61
CA ALA A 341 0.77 9.30 -2.96
C ALA A 341 1.68 8.99 -1.76
N THR A 342 1.15 8.92 -0.54
CA THR A 342 1.87 8.37 0.63
C THR A 342 1.52 6.91 0.91
N CYS A 343 0.34 6.45 0.47
CA CYS A 343 -0.08 5.05 0.59
C CYS A 343 -0.15 4.37 -0.78
N HIS A 344 -0.54 5.12 -1.81
CA HIS A 344 -0.67 4.65 -3.19
C HIS A 344 0.61 4.95 -3.98
N VAL A 345 1.64 4.13 -3.75
CA VAL A 345 3.00 4.28 -4.29
C VAL A 345 3.43 3.10 -5.16
N GLY A 346 4.59 3.19 -5.79
CA GLY A 346 5.18 2.12 -6.60
C GLY A 346 4.53 1.94 -7.96
N GLU A 347 4.71 0.75 -8.53
CA GLU A 347 4.30 0.38 -9.89
C GLU A 347 2.78 0.37 -10.04
N ILE A 348 2.07 -0.09 -9.01
CA ILE A 348 0.61 -0.25 -9.04
C ILE A 348 -0.14 0.80 -8.23
N LEU A 349 0.55 1.81 -7.70
CA LEU A 349 -0.02 2.85 -6.85
C LEU A 349 -0.79 2.24 -5.66
N GLY A 350 -0.15 1.33 -4.95
CA GLY A 350 -0.76 0.53 -3.88
C GLY A 350 -0.04 -0.80 -3.70
N GLY A 351 -0.57 -1.66 -2.85
CA GLY A 351 -0.04 -3.01 -2.64
C GLY A 351 1.35 -3.04 -2.00
N GLN A 352 1.70 -2.05 -1.18
CA GLN A 352 3.00 -1.93 -0.50
C GLN A 352 2.89 -1.77 1.03
N SER A 353 1.68 -1.59 1.57
CA SER A 353 1.45 -1.48 3.02
C SER A 353 0.04 -1.90 3.43
N TYR A 354 -0.15 -2.02 4.74
CA TYR A 354 -1.46 -2.06 5.38
C TYR A 354 -1.80 -0.69 5.95
N GLU A 355 -2.95 -0.14 5.55
CA GLU A 355 -3.41 1.14 6.07
C GLU A 355 -4.77 1.01 6.70
N LEU A 356 -4.98 1.81 7.74
CA LEU A 356 -6.25 1.92 8.41
C LEU A 356 -7.23 2.68 7.51
N ILE A 357 -8.43 2.13 7.31
CA ILE A 357 -9.55 2.91 6.79
C ILE A 357 -10.19 3.70 7.94
N GLY A 358 -10.37 4.99 7.74
CA GLY A 358 -10.87 5.91 8.77
C GLY A 358 -9.79 6.50 9.68
N VAL A 359 -8.68 6.99 9.13
CA VAL A 359 -7.64 7.70 9.91
C VAL A 359 -8.19 8.96 10.57
N LYS A 360 -9.06 9.68 9.86
CA LYS A 360 -9.62 11.00 10.23
C LYS A 360 -11.13 11.02 10.45
N GLY A 361 -11.87 10.00 10.00
CA GLY A 361 -13.30 9.83 10.25
C GLY A 361 -13.68 8.36 10.37
N ASP A 362 -14.81 8.04 10.99
CA ASP A 362 -15.21 6.65 11.23
C ASP A 362 -16.03 6.10 10.06
N TYR A 363 -15.33 5.49 9.10
CA TYR A 363 -15.95 4.89 7.91
C TYR A 363 -17.04 3.87 8.27
N PHE A 364 -16.78 2.99 9.24
CA PHE A 364 -17.70 1.89 9.54
C PHE A 364 -18.94 2.37 10.30
N ALA A 365 -18.81 3.38 11.16
CA ALA A 365 -19.97 3.98 11.82
C ALA A 365 -20.85 4.76 10.83
N GLU A 366 -20.26 5.40 9.81
CA GLU A 366 -20.98 6.30 8.90
C GLU A 366 -21.47 5.64 7.61
N ARG A 367 -20.95 4.47 7.21
CA ARG A 367 -21.33 3.79 5.95
C ARG A 367 -22.74 3.18 5.96
N GLN A 368 -23.45 3.20 7.09
CA GLN A 368 -24.82 2.69 7.24
C GLN A 368 -25.00 1.20 6.87
N ALA A 369 -23.98 0.37 7.15
CA ALA A 369 -24.02 -1.07 6.96
C ALA A 369 -23.57 -1.79 8.24
N GLU A 370 -24.18 -2.94 8.52
CA GLU A 370 -23.78 -3.78 9.66
C GLU A 370 -22.33 -4.22 9.53
N MET A 371 -21.62 -4.28 10.66
CA MET A 371 -20.25 -4.78 10.70
C MET A 371 -20.26 -6.28 10.40
N THR A 372 -19.50 -6.67 9.38
CA THR A 372 -19.24 -8.06 9.01
C THR A 372 -17.91 -8.52 9.60
N GLU A 373 -17.64 -9.83 9.52
CA GLU A 373 -16.34 -10.34 9.92
C GLU A 373 -15.20 -9.74 9.08
N GLU A 374 -15.42 -9.56 7.77
CA GLU A 374 -14.43 -9.05 6.80
C GLU A 374 -14.01 -7.61 7.07
N ASP A 375 -14.88 -6.82 7.69
CA ASP A 375 -14.56 -5.44 8.06
C ASP A 375 -13.44 -5.34 9.10
N ASN A 376 -13.14 -6.43 9.82
CA ASN A 376 -11.98 -6.47 10.72
C ASN A 376 -10.64 -6.39 9.96
N GLY A 377 -10.62 -6.68 8.67
CA GLY A 377 -9.42 -6.64 7.83
C GLY A 377 -8.30 -7.50 8.40
N ARG A 378 -7.10 -6.92 8.48
CA ARG A 378 -5.89 -7.59 8.97
C ARG A 378 -6.03 -8.16 10.39
N PHE A 379 -6.86 -7.57 11.25
CA PHE A 379 -7.11 -8.11 12.59
C PHE A 379 -7.58 -9.57 12.58
N LYS A 380 -8.33 -10.00 11.55
CA LYS A 380 -8.72 -11.42 11.40
C LYS A 380 -7.52 -12.36 11.47
N GLN A 381 -6.39 -11.91 10.92
CA GLN A 381 -5.17 -12.71 10.80
C GLN A 381 -4.24 -12.56 12.02
N THR A 382 -4.17 -11.36 12.60
CA THR A 382 -3.16 -11.06 13.64
C THR A 382 -3.72 -11.03 15.06
N GLN A 383 -5.02 -10.79 15.22
CA GLN A 383 -5.69 -10.54 16.50
C GLN A 383 -5.10 -9.35 17.30
N ALA A 384 -4.25 -8.54 16.66
CA ALA A 384 -3.67 -7.35 17.27
C ALA A 384 -4.58 -6.16 17.01
N GLU A 385 -5.06 -5.49 18.07
CA GLU A 385 -6.05 -4.41 17.96
C GLU A 385 -5.66 -3.30 16.97
N ARG A 386 -4.35 -3.03 16.85
CA ARG A 386 -3.84 -2.06 15.88
C ARG A 386 -4.22 -2.37 14.42
N ASP A 387 -4.33 -3.65 14.10
CA ASP A 387 -4.63 -4.13 12.76
C ASP A 387 -6.12 -4.15 12.46
N ARG A 388 -6.97 -3.82 13.45
CA ARG A 388 -8.41 -3.71 13.22
C ARG A 388 -8.67 -2.64 12.18
N HIS A 389 -9.46 -2.99 11.18
CA HIS A 389 -9.82 -2.11 10.07
C HIS A 389 -8.63 -1.67 9.20
N ARG A 390 -7.49 -2.37 9.31
CA ARG A 390 -6.38 -2.20 8.37
C ARG A 390 -6.53 -3.16 7.22
N PHE A 391 -6.32 -2.65 6.01
CA PHE A 391 -6.36 -3.42 4.78
C PHE A 391 -5.10 -3.18 3.99
N LYS A 392 -4.71 -4.16 3.18
CA LYS A 392 -3.73 -3.93 2.12
C LYS A 392 -4.27 -2.82 1.24
N VAL A 393 -3.47 -1.78 1.03
CA VAL A 393 -3.83 -0.69 0.12
C VAL A 393 -4.03 -1.28 -1.28
N PRO A 394 -5.20 -1.14 -1.92
CA PRO A 394 -5.41 -1.68 -3.26
C PRO A 394 -4.58 -0.89 -4.29
N GLY A 395 -4.14 -1.57 -5.35
CA GLY A 395 -3.56 -0.89 -6.50
C GLY A 395 -4.63 -0.05 -7.23
N LEU A 396 -4.23 1.09 -7.80
CA LEU A 396 -5.13 1.98 -8.55
C LEU A 396 -5.00 1.82 -10.07
N ARG A 397 -4.19 0.88 -10.53
CA ARG A 397 -4.09 0.52 -11.96
C ARG A 397 -5.40 -0.07 -12.43
N ASN A 398 -5.84 0.34 -13.61
CA ASN A 398 -7.12 -0.08 -14.21
C ASN A 398 -8.36 0.24 -13.35
N ILE A 399 -8.27 1.14 -12.36
CA ILE A 399 -9.37 1.44 -11.45
C ILE A 399 -10.65 1.88 -12.17
N GLU A 400 -10.54 2.53 -13.33
CA GLU A 400 -11.70 2.89 -14.15
C GLU A 400 -12.57 1.69 -14.54
N LEU A 401 -12.00 0.49 -14.56
CA LEU A 401 -12.65 -0.74 -15.03
C LEU A 401 -13.18 -1.62 -13.88
N THR A 402 -12.93 -1.27 -12.62
CA THR A 402 -13.11 -2.20 -11.49
C THR A 402 -14.13 -1.73 -10.46
N ALA A 403 -15.13 -0.94 -10.89
CA ALA A 403 -16.27 -0.63 -10.03
C ALA A 403 -17.05 -1.91 -9.65
N PRO A 404 -17.70 -1.96 -8.48
CA PRO A 404 -17.68 -0.94 -7.41
C PRO A 404 -16.40 -0.97 -6.56
N TYR A 405 -16.18 0.04 -5.72
CA TYR A 405 -14.93 0.25 -4.97
C TYR A 405 -15.07 -0.02 -3.47
N PHE A 406 -13.91 -0.16 -2.82
CA PHE A 406 -13.69 -0.60 -1.44
C PHE A 406 -13.89 -2.10 -1.23
N HIS A 407 -13.43 -2.62 -0.09
CA HIS A 407 -13.48 -4.06 0.19
C HIS A 407 -14.89 -4.60 0.28
N ASP A 408 -15.88 -3.74 0.55
CA ASP A 408 -17.31 -4.06 0.65
C ASP A 408 -18.11 -3.67 -0.60
N GLY A 409 -17.44 -3.12 -1.63
CA GLY A 409 -18.08 -2.65 -2.86
C GLY A 409 -19.13 -1.56 -2.64
N SER A 410 -19.02 -0.78 -1.55
CA SER A 410 -20.02 0.23 -1.18
C SER A 410 -19.98 1.49 -2.03
N MET A 411 -18.85 1.80 -2.66
CA MET A 411 -18.69 3.01 -3.48
C MET A 411 -18.99 2.67 -4.93
N ALA A 412 -20.08 3.20 -5.49
CA ALA A 412 -20.49 2.88 -6.85
C ALA A 412 -19.61 3.55 -7.92
N THR A 413 -19.12 4.76 -7.65
CA THR A 413 -18.35 5.56 -8.62
C THR A 413 -16.97 5.96 -8.09
N MET A 414 -16.05 6.31 -9.00
CA MET A 414 -14.75 6.87 -8.59
C MET A 414 -14.91 8.19 -7.85
N ASP A 415 -15.94 8.99 -8.14
CA ASP A 415 -16.23 10.24 -7.43
C ASP A 415 -16.55 9.94 -5.95
N ASP A 416 -17.43 8.96 -5.71
CA ASP A 416 -17.77 8.49 -4.35
C ASP A 416 -16.52 7.98 -3.60
N ALA A 417 -15.71 7.16 -4.27
CA ALA A 417 -14.47 6.62 -3.69
C ALA A 417 -13.45 7.71 -3.35
N VAL A 418 -13.22 8.68 -4.25
CA VAL A 418 -12.29 9.80 -4.01
C VAL A 418 -12.79 10.69 -2.87
N ARG A 419 -14.10 10.99 -2.82
CA ARG A 419 -14.69 11.75 -1.71
C ARG A 419 -14.59 11.03 -0.39
N ALA A 420 -14.90 9.74 -0.36
CA ALA A 420 -14.80 8.93 0.83
C ALA A 420 -13.35 8.85 1.33
N MET A 421 -12.38 8.69 0.43
CA MET A 421 -10.95 8.73 0.80
C MET A 421 -10.56 10.10 1.37
N ALA A 422 -10.97 11.20 0.75
CA ALA A 422 -10.70 12.54 1.27
C ALA A 422 -11.33 12.77 2.65
N LYS A 423 -12.59 12.36 2.83
CA LYS A 423 -13.30 12.50 4.10
C LYS A 423 -12.67 11.64 5.20
N TYR A 424 -12.56 10.33 4.98
CA TYR A 424 -12.20 9.39 6.05
C TYR A 424 -10.69 9.27 6.28
N GLN A 425 -9.86 9.48 5.26
CA GLN A 425 -8.40 9.41 5.42
C GLN A 425 -7.78 10.76 5.75
N LEU A 426 -8.33 11.86 5.22
CA LEU A 426 -7.73 13.20 5.32
C LEU A 426 -8.54 14.19 6.15
N GLY A 427 -9.83 13.92 6.38
CA GLY A 427 -10.71 14.81 7.14
C GLY A 427 -11.07 16.08 6.36
N ILE A 428 -11.15 15.99 5.03
CA ILE A 428 -11.46 17.13 4.15
C ILE A 428 -12.59 16.79 3.18
N ASP A 429 -13.37 17.80 2.81
CA ASP A 429 -14.34 17.73 1.72
C ASP A 429 -13.75 18.36 0.47
N LEU A 430 -13.57 17.56 -0.58
CA LEU A 430 -13.02 18.06 -1.85
C LEU A 430 -14.11 18.74 -2.71
N PRO A 431 -13.83 19.93 -3.26
CA PRO A 431 -14.74 20.55 -4.22
C PRO A 431 -14.77 19.74 -5.51
N GLN A 432 -15.94 19.66 -6.16
CA GLN A 432 -16.14 18.86 -7.39
C GLN A 432 -15.04 19.05 -8.45
N PRO A 433 -14.60 20.30 -8.78
CA PRO A 433 -13.58 20.48 -9.81
C PRO A 433 -12.21 19.90 -9.48
N GLU A 434 -11.91 19.62 -8.21
CA GLU A 434 -10.70 18.90 -7.81
C GLU A 434 -10.91 17.39 -7.86
N VAL A 435 -12.09 16.91 -7.49
CA VAL A 435 -12.43 15.49 -7.64
C VAL A 435 -12.42 15.08 -9.11
N ASP A 436 -13.00 15.89 -10.00
CA ASP A 436 -13.01 15.63 -11.44
C ASP A 436 -11.59 15.50 -12.01
N LYS A 437 -10.65 16.32 -11.52
CA LYS A 437 -9.24 16.25 -11.93
C LYS A 437 -8.57 14.99 -11.41
N ILE A 438 -8.76 14.64 -10.15
CA ILE A 438 -8.21 13.40 -9.57
C ILE A 438 -8.78 12.19 -10.32
N VAL A 439 -10.08 12.14 -10.56
CA VAL A 439 -10.72 11.07 -11.36
C VAL A 439 -10.15 11.05 -12.78
N GLY A 440 -9.96 12.22 -13.41
CA GLY A 440 -9.28 12.35 -14.70
C GLY A 440 -7.90 11.69 -14.69
N PHE A 441 -7.08 11.98 -13.68
CA PHE A 441 -5.80 11.30 -13.46
C PHE A 441 -5.96 9.79 -13.31
N LEU A 442 -6.90 9.31 -12.48
CA LEU A 442 -7.10 7.87 -12.26
C LEU A 442 -7.45 7.11 -13.56
N ARG A 443 -8.19 7.74 -14.48
CA ARG A 443 -8.45 7.17 -15.83
C ARG A 443 -7.19 7.03 -16.69
N THR A 444 -6.13 7.77 -16.40
CA THR A 444 -4.85 7.63 -17.11
C THR A 444 -4.09 6.37 -16.72
N LEU A 445 -4.52 5.66 -15.66
CA LEU A 445 -3.87 4.49 -15.08
C LEU A 445 -4.30 3.16 -15.72
N THR A 446 -5.24 3.18 -16.67
CA THR A 446 -5.63 1.99 -17.44
C THR A 446 -4.56 1.68 -18.48
N GLY A 447 -3.98 0.49 -18.39
CA GLY A 447 -2.87 0.04 -19.23
C GLY A 447 -3.29 -0.89 -20.37
N GLU A 448 -2.30 -1.51 -21.00
CA GLU A 448 -2.48 -2.41 -22.13
C GLU A 448 -2.19 -3.86 -21.73
N TYR A 449 -3.10 -4.78 -22.05
CA TYR A 449 -2.86 -6.22 -21.94
C TYR A 449 -2.66 -6.81 -23.33
N LYS A 450 -1.56 -7.54 -23.54
CA LYS A 450 -1.17 -8.12 -24.84
C LYS A 450 -1.17 -7.07 -25.97
N GLY A 451 -0.70 -5.85 -25.66
CA GLY A 451 -0.57 -4.73 -26.61
C GLY A 451 -1.88 -4.06 -27.03
N LYS A 452 -2.98 -4.31 -26.30
CA LYS A 452 -4.27 -3.65 -26.50
C LYS A 452 -4.69 -2.98 -25.21
N LEU A 453 -5.25 -1.78 -25.31
CA LEU A 453 -5.84 -1.09 -24.16
C LEU A 453 -6.83 -2.03 -23.46
N LEU A 454 -6.67 -2.19 -22.15
CA LEU A 454 -7.59 -3.01 -21.37
C LEU A 454 -8.98 -2.36 -21.38
N THR A 455 -10.00 -3.19 -21.55
CA THR A 455 -11.41 -2.78 -21.58
C THR A 455 -12.21 -3.62 -20.62
N ASN A 456 -13.43 -3.18 -20.34
CA ASN A 456 -14.39 -3.95 -19.57
C ASN A 456 -15.69 -4.12 -20.36
N LYS A 457 -16.03 -5.34 -20.78
CA LYS A 457 -17.25 -5.62 -21.54
C LYS A 457 -18.55 -5.34 -20.78
N ASN A 458 -18.52 -5.29 -19.45
CA ASN A 458 -19.69 -4.97 -18.62
C ASN A 458 -20.00 -3.45 -18.60
N MET A 459 -19.08 -2.62 -19.11
CA MET A 459 -19.20 -1.16 -19.13
C MET A 459 -19.47 -0.58 -20.52
N ILE A 460 -19.60 -1.42 -21.56
CA ILE A 460 -19.77 -1.02 -22.97
C ILE A 460 -21.24 -0.81 -23.32
#